data_AF-A0A964X911-F1
#
_entry.id   AF-A0A964X911-F1
#
_cell.length_a   1.000
_cell.length_b   1.000
_cell.length_c   1.000
_cell.angle_alpha   90.00
_cell.angle_beta   90.00
_cell.angle_gamma   90.00
#
_symmetry.space_group_name_H-M   'P 1'
#
loop_
_entity.id
_entity.type
_entity.pdbx_description
1 polymer ?
#
loop_
_entity_poly.entity_id
_entity_poly.type
_entity_poly.pdbx_seq_one_letter_code
_entity_poly.pdbx_strand_id
1 'polypeptide(L)' 'MSDNAEMMKLYSTRILALAADIPHQGRLDAPLASVKQRSPLCGSTVTVDLDMAE' A
#
# COMPACT_ATOMS: atom_id res chain seq x y z
N MET A 1 -23.49 19.97 -3.20
CA MET A 1 -22.01 20.12 -3.31
C MET A 1 -21.27 19.81 -1.99
N SER A 2 -21.94 19.45 -0.89
CA SER A 2 -21.28 19.12 0.40
C SER A 2 -20.86 17.64 0.53
N ASP A 3 -21.59 16.69 -0.06
CA ASP A 3 -21.35 15.26 0.13
C ASP A 3 -19.96 14.78 -0.30
N ASN A 4 -19.46 15.25 -1.45
CA ASN A 4 -18.15 14.81 -1.95
C ASN A 4 -16.98 15.30 -1.08
N ALA A 5 -17.11 16.48 -0.47
CA ALA A 5 -16.06 17.06 0.35
C ALA A 5 -15.94 16.36 1.71
N GLU A 6 -17.06 15.97 2.32
CA GLU A 6 -17.06 15.17 3.55
C GLU A 6 -16.57 13.74 3.31
N MET A 7 -17.00 13.12 2.21
CA MET A 7 -16.54 11.79 1.78
C MET A 7 -15.02 11.77 1.56
N MET A 8 -14.49 12.78 0.85
CA MET A 8 -13.04 12.96 0.67
C MET A 8 -12.32 13.09 1.99
N LYS A 9 -12.85 13.84 2.97
CA LYS A 9 -12.22 14.01 4.29
C LYS A 9 -12.17 12.70 5.09
N LEU A 10 -13.26 11.92 5.06
CA LEU A 10 -13.37 10.64 5.77
C LEU A 10 -12.42 9.58 5.21
N TYR A 11 -12.37 9.41 3.88
CA TYR A 11 -11.48 8.42 3.25
C TYR A 11 -10.03 8.92 3.13
N SER A 12 -9.80 10.22 2.97
CA SER A 12 -8.45 10.75 2.86
C SER A 12 -7.67 10.65 4.16
N THR A 13 -8.28 10.80 5.34
CA THR A 13 -7.51 10.80 6.59
C THR A 13 -6.80 9.45 6.81
N ARG A 14 -7.50 8.33 6.64
CA ARG A 14 -6.88 6.99 6.79
C ARG A 14 -5.90 6.67 5.65
N ILE A 15 -6.24 7.04 4.42
CA ILE A 15 -5.35 6.81 3.27
C ILE A 15 -4.07 7.64 3.41
N LEU A 16 -4.17 8.91 3.80
CA LEU A 16 -3.03 9.78 4.04
C LEU A 16 -2.19 9.30 5.23
N ALA A 17 -2.83 8.78 6.29
CA ALA A 17 -2.11 8.17 7.40
C ALA A 17 -1.30 6.95 6.95
N LEU A 18 -1.90 6.03 6.18
CA LEU A 18 -1.21 4.85 5.63
C LEU A 18 -0.15 5.19 4.57
N ALA A 19 -0.33 6.29 3.84
CA ALA A 19 0.65 6.77 2.88
C ALA A 19 1.84 7.45 3.57
N ALA A 20 1.60 8.11 4.72
CA ALA A 20 2.65 8.73 5.53
C ALA A 20 3.44 7.71 6.35
N ASP A 21 2.76 6.68 6.85
CA ASP A 21 3.35 5.59 7.62
C ASP A 21 2.98 4.24 6.99
N ILE A 22 3.82 3.77 6.08
CA ILE A 22 3.59 2.54 5.33
C ILE A 22 3.97 1.35 6.22
N PRO A 23 2.99 0.55 6.70
CA PRO A 23 3.30 -0.60 7.52
C PRO A 23 4.13 -1.62 6.75
N HIS A 24 5.10 -2.24 7.42
CA HIS A 24 6.00 -3.26 6.86
C HIS A 24 6.81 -2.77 5.64
N GLN A 25 7.07 -1.46 5.54
CA GLN A 25 7.96 -0.92 4.51
C GLN A 25 9.37 -1.48 4.68
N GLY A 26 9.79 -2.34 3.75
CA GLY A 26 11.09 -2.99 3.78
C GLY A 26 11.10 -4.27 2.96
N ARG A 27 12.16 -5.05 3.14
CA ARG A 27 12.29 -6.42 2.62
C ARG A 27 12.40 -7.36 3.82
N LEU A 28 11.94 -8.60 3.65
CA LEU A 28 12.25 -9.66 4.62
C LEU A 28 13.68 -10.16 4.35
N ASP A 29 14.38 -10.62 5.39
CA ASP A 29 15.75 -11.13 5.24
C ASP A 29 15.79 -12.46 4.47
N ALA A 30 14.81 -13.34 4.70
CA ALA A 30 14.70 -14.65 4.07
C ALA A 30 13.25 -14.95 3.67
N PRO A 31 12.68 -14.27 2.67
CA PRO A 31 11.30 -14.49 2.25
C PRO A 31 11.13 -15.85 1.57
N LEU A 32 10.01 -16.51 1.85
CA LEU A 32 9.61 -17.73 1.13
C LEU A 32 9.26 -17.42 -0.33
N ALA A 33 8.61 -16.28 -0.58
CA ALA A 33 8.31 -15.79 -1.92
C ALA A 33 8.52 -14.28 -2.03
N SER A 34 9.04 -13.83 -3.18
CA SER A 34 9.20 -12.41 -3.53
C SER A 34 8.61 -12.16 -4.91
N VAL A 35 7.65 -11.25 -5.01
CA VAL A 35 7.00 -10.88 -6.28
C VAL A 35 7.10 -9.38 -6.50
N LYS A 36 7.46 -8.98 -7.73
CA LYS A 36 7.50 -7.58 -8.15
C LYS A 36 6.51 -7.36 -9.29
N GLN A 37 5.65 -6.35 -9.15
CA GLN A 37 4.65 -6.01 -10.14
C GLN A 37 4.66 -4.50 -10.44
N ARG A 38 4.49 -4.15 -11.72
CA ARG A 38 4.34 -2.77 -12.19
C ARG A 38 2.97 -2.57 -12.83
N SER A 39 2.28 -1.50 -12.46
CA SER A 39 1.06 -1.06 -13.15
C SER A 39 1.43 -0.25 -14.40
N PRO A 40 0.99 -0.66 -15.60
CA PRO A 40 1.34 0.03 -16.85
C PRO A 40 0.66 1.39 -16.98
N LEU A 41 -0.51 1.59 -16.37
CA LEU A 41 -1.31 2.81 -16.54
C LEU A 41 -0.78 3.98 -15.72
N CYS A 42 -0.30 3.73 -14.50
CA CYS A 42 0.19 4.77 -13.58
C CYS A 42 1.70 4.68 -13.30
N GLY A 43 2.38 3.62 -13.75
CA GLY A 43 3.80 3.40 -13.54
C GLY A 43 4.19 2.93 -12.13
N SER A 44 3.24 2.84 -11.19
CA SER A 44 3.48 2.37 -9.82
C SER A 44 4.10 0.97 -9.84
N THR A 45 5.12 0.76 -9.01
CA THR A 45 5.82 -0.53 -8.88
C THR A 45 5.82 -0.95 -7.41
N VAL A 46 5.39 -2.18 -7.15
CA VAL A 46 5.32 -2.75 -5.79
C VAL A 46 6.10 -4.05 -5.77
N THR A 47 6.87 -4.27 -4.71
CA THR A 47 7.53 -5.55 -4.42
C THR A 47 6.99 -6.06 -3.10
N VAL A 48 6.56 -7.32 -3.08
CA VAL A 48 5.99 -7.96 -1.91
C VAL A 48 6.82 -9.19 -1.59
N ASP A 49 7.32 -9.23 -0.36
CA ASP A 49 7.92 -10.39 0.26
C ASP A 49 6.88 -11.07 1.15
N LEU A 50 6.81 -12.40 1.08
CA LEU A 50 5.85 -13.20 1.83
C LEU A 50 6.56 -14.36 2.53
N ASP A 51 6.10 -14.63 3.75
CA ASP A 51 6.38 -15.84 4.50
C ASP A 51 5.06 -16.39 5.04
N MET A 52 4.92 -17.71 5.11
CA MET A 52 3.70 -18.35 5.57
C MET A 52 3.99 -19.03 6.91
N ALA A 53 3.43 -18.48 7.99
CA ALA A 53 3.32 -19.21 9.25
C ALA A 53 2.13 -20.18 9.15
N GLU A 54 2.33 -21.40 9.65
CA GLU A 54 1.24 -22.38 9.81
C GLU A 54 0.28 -21.98 10.93
#